data_AF-A0ABD2Y820-F1
#
_entry.id   AF-A0ABD2Y820-F1
#
_cell.length_a   1.000
_cell.length_b   1.000
_cell.length_c   1.000
_cell.angle_alpha   90.00
_cell.angle_beta   90.00
_cell.angle_gamma   90.00
#
_symmetry.space_group_name_H-M   'P 1'
#
loop_
_entity.id
_entity.type
_entity.pdbx_description
1 polymer ?
#
loop_
_entity_poly.entity_id
_entity_poly.type
_entity_poly.pdbx_seq_one_letter_code
_entity_poly.pdbx_strand_id
1 'polypeptide(L)'
;MEIIQEIEEYFTNYIVNYSLGIIANAHTVFADQEPSKAMSEPCLKLARLFSIAVDFPKTGVPAVIPSDLRVKEYPDFMEKPDKTTYESKNVIGKLFREVKDIAPHTSSIRSFTREVARKSYDPELEVDGFEDYINEAFEYKSEYDYKLGNLIDYYGIKTEAEILSGGIMKMSKAFHRRKGAEVVGMAVRSLRNEARTWFNKNGSESDDVYAKASAWYHVTYHPRYWGCYNEGMNRAHYISFPWCVYDELIQIKKSNVFTGAAV
;
A
#
# COMPACT_ATOMS: atom_id res chain seq x y z
N MET A 1 43.08 -10.20 1.38
CA MET A 1 42.99 -9.73 -0.03
C MET A 1 42.19 -10.73 -0.85
N GLU A 2 42.45 -12.04 -0.71
CA GLU A 2 41.67 -13.12 -1.39
C GLU A 2 40.16 -13.12 -1.08
N ILE A 3 39.76 -12.91 0.19
CA ILE A 3 38.34 -12.87 0.57
C ILE A 3 37.55 -11.75 -0.14
N ILE A 4 38.18 -10.60 -0.37
CA ILE A 4 37.51 -9.48 -1.07
C ILE A 4 37.28 -9.85 -2.53
N GLN A 5 38.26 -10.49 -3.16
CA GLN A 5 38.14 -10.94 -4.54
C GLN A 5 37.09 -12.06 -4.71
N GLU A 6 37.03 -13.03 -3.79
CA GLU A 6 35.98 -14.05 -3.78
C GLU A 6 34.59 -13.45 -3.62
N ILE A 7 34.45 -12.43 -2.75
CA ILE A 7 33.20 -11.69 -2.56
C ILE A 7 32.81 -10.95 -3.86
N GLU A 8 33.75 -10.25 -4.50
CA GLU A 8 33.52 -9.52 -5.76
C GLU A 8 33.10 -10.46 -6.90
N GLU A 9 33.78 -11.60 -7.04
CA GLU A 9 33.46 -12.63 -8.03
C GLU A 9 32.08 -13.26 -7.75
N TYR A 10 31.76 -13.54 -6.49
CA TYR A 10 30.46 -14.04 -6.08
C TYR A 10 29.34 -13.04 -6.39
N PHE A 11 29.51 -11.76 -6.07
CA PHE A 11 28.52 -10.71 -6.38
C PHE A 11 28.29 -10.60 -7.89
N THR A 12 29.36 -10.63 -8.68
CA THR A 12 29.28 -10.56 -10.15
C THR A 12 28.54 -11.77 -10.70
N ASN A 13 28.91 -12.98 -10.25
CA ASN A 13 28.24 -14.22 -10.63
C ASN A 13 26.77 -14.23 -10.20
N TYR A 14 26.46 -13.67 -9.03
CA TYR A 14 25.10 -13.59 -8.53
C TYR A 14 24.22 -12.71 -9.42
N ILE A 15 24.70 -11.52 -9.77
CA ILE A 15 23.97 -10.56 -10.62
C ILE A 15 23.71 -11.14 -12.01
N VAL A 16 24.70 -11.82 -12.60
CA VAL A 16 24.60 -12.38 -13.96
C VAL A 16 23.68 -13.60 -14.00
N ASN A 17 23.74 -14.47 -12.99
CA ASN A 17 23.07 -15.77 -13.02
C ASN A 17 21.73 -15.82 -12.26
N TYR A 18 21.20 -14.67 -11.82
CA TYR A 18 19.91 -14.62 -11.13
C TYR A 18 18.74 -14.96 -12.08
N SER A 19 18.37 -16.25 -12.15
CA SER A 19 17.36 -16.78 -13.09
C SER A 19 16.00 -17.10 -12.46
N LEU A 20 15.83 -16.89 -11.14
CA LEU A 20 14.64 -17.28 -10.38
C LEU A 20 13.34 -16.72 -10.98
N GLY A 21 13.32 -15.42 -11.28
CA GLY A 21 12.15 -14.76 -11.87
C GLY A 21 11.86 -15.22 -13.30
N ILE A 22 12.90 -15.60 -14.05
CA ILE A 22 12.74 -16.11 -15.43
C ILE A 22 12.10 -17.49 -15.38
N ILE A 23 12.58 -18.37 -14.51
CA ILE A 23 12.06 -19.74 -14.33
C ILE A 23 10.60 -19.71 -13.86
N ALA A 24 10.26 -18.87 -12.87
CA ALA A 24 8.88 -18.73 -12.40
C ALA A 24 7.92 -18.27 -13.51
N ASN A 25 8.32 -17.27 -14.30
CA ASN A 25 7.52 -16.79 -15.42
C ASN A 25 7.34 -17.87 -16.48
N ALA A 26 8.43 -18.57 -16.83
CA ALA A 26 8.37 -19.67 -17.79
C ALA A 26 7.41 -20.76 -17.32
N HIS A 27 7.50 -21.16 -16.04
CA HIS A 27 6.62 -22.18 -15.46
C HIS A 27 5.15 -21.77 -15.55
N THR A 28 4.86 -20.50 -15.28
CA THR A 28 3.49 -19.95 -15.37
C THR A 28 2.96 -20.05 -16.79
N VAL A 29 3.77 -19.72 -17.79
CA VAL A 29 3.35 -19.79 -19.20
C VAL A 29 3.14 -21.22 -19.66
N PHE A 30 4.09 -22.13 -19.41
CA PHE A 30 3.93 -23.53 -19.80
C PHE A 30 2.74 -24.17 -19.09
N ALA A 31 2.50 -23.85 -17.81
CA ALA A 31 1.33 -24.34 -17.09
C ALA A 31 0.01 -23.81 -17.68
N ASP A 32 0.01 -22.64 -18.31
CA ASP A 32 -1.16 -22.10 -19.00
C ASP A 32 -1.41 -22.82 -20.34
N GLN A 33 -0.34 -23.03 -21.13
CA GLN A 33 -0.40 -23.60 -22.48
C GLN A 33 -0.66 -25.12 -22.48
N GLU A 34 -0.03 -25.85 -21.57
CA GLU A 34 -0.04 -27.30 -21.61
C GLU A 34 -1.37 -27.90 -21.12
N PRO A 35 -1.87 -28.99 -21.74
CA PRO A 35 -3.10 -29.66 -21.29
C PRO A 35 -3.01 -30.19 -19.85
N SER A 36 -1.85 -30.73 -19.48
CA SER A 36 -1.57 -31.26 -18.13
C SER A 36 -1.13 -30.18 -17.13
N LYS A 37 -1.16 -28.90 -17.53
CA LYS A 37 -0.87 -27.75 -16.65
C LYS A 37 0.48 -27.87 -15.96
N ALA A 38 0.53 -27.64 -14.65
CA ALA A 38 1.74 -27.72 -13.83
C ALA A 38 2.37 -29.13 -13.78
N MET A 39 1.64 -30.17 -14.18
CA MET A 39 2.15 -31.54 -14.26
C MET A 39 2.75 -31.87 -15.64
N SER A 40 2.82 -30.90 -16.56
CA SER A 40 3.51 -31.06 -17.83
C SER A 40 5.01 -31.26 -17.64
N GLU A 41 5.63 -31.94 -18.60
CA GLU A 41 7.06 -32.22 -18.60
C GLU A 41 7.92 -30.93 -18.52
N PRO A 42 7.60 -29.85 -19.27
CA PRO A 42 8.29 -28.56 -19.12
C PRO A 42 8.14 -27.96 -17.71
N CYS A 43 6.94 -28.00 -17.12
CA CYS A 43 6.70 -27.48 -15.78
C CYS A 43 7.49 -28.24 -14.71
N LEU A 44 7.54 -29.58 -14.79
CA LEU A 44 8.31 -30.40 -13.85
C LEU A 44 9.82 -30.13 -13.95
N LYS A 45 10.35 -29.96 -15.18
CA LYS A 45 11.75 -29.53 -15.39
C LYS A 45 11.99 -28.15 -14.79
N LEU A 46 11.11 -27.19 -15.05
CA LEU A 46 11.21 -25.83 -14.51
C LEU A 46 11.13 -25.81 -12.98
N ALA A 47 10.30 -26.65 -12.36
CA ALA A 47 10.22 -26.78 -10.91
C ALA A 47 11.55 -27.26 -10.30
N ARG A 48 12.23 -28.23 -10.94
CA ARG A 48 13.57 -28.66 -10.52
C ARG A 48 14.60 -27.54 -10.66
N LEU A 49 14.58 -26.82 -11.77
CA LEU A 49 15.45 -25.64 -11.99
C LEU A 49 15.15 -24.53 -10.97
N PHE A 50 13.89 -24.35 -10.60
CA PHE A 50 13.48 -23.37 -9.60
C PHE A 50 14.08 -23.68 -8.24
N SER A 51 14.07 -24.96 -7.83
CA SER A 51 14.74 -25.41 -6.59
C SER A 51 16.23 -25.08 -6.60
N ILE A 52 16.93 -25.33 -7.71
CA ILE A 52 18.36 -25.00 -7.86
C ILE A 52 18.57 -23.48 -7.76
N ALA A 53 17.74 -22.68 -8.43
CA ALA A 53 17.85 -21.22 -8.42
C ALA A 53 17.64 -20.60 -7.04
N VAL A 54 16.78 -21.18 -6.19
CA VAL A 54 16.57 -20.72 -4.80
C VAL A 54 17.80 -20.99 -3.93
N ASP A 55 18.47 -22.12 -4.14
CA ASP A 55 19.65 -22.50 -3.37
C ASP A 55 20.97 -21.97 -3.94
N PHE A 56 20.96 -21.36 -5.14
CA PHE A 56 22.12 -20.70 -5.73
C PHE A 56 22.88 -19.75 -4.78
N PRO A 57 22.24 -18.90 -3.95
CA PRO A 57 22.98 -18.06 -3.00
C PRO A 57 23.76 -18.83 -1.93
N LYS A 58 23.42 -20.12 -1.71
CA LYS A 58 24.07 -21.00 -0.74
C LYS A 58 25.08 -21.92 -1.41
N THR A 59 24.78 -22.39 -2.61
CA THR A 59 25.55 -23.43 -3.31
C THR A 59 26.52 -22.90 -4.34
N GLY A 60 26.31 -21.66 -4.84
CA GLY A 60 27.04 -21.11 -5.97
C GLY A 60 26.72 -21.77 -7.31
N VAL A 61 25.81 -22.74 -7.37
CA VAL A 61 25.46 -23.47 -8.61
C VAL A 61 24.31 -22.77 -9.35
N PRO A 62 24.54 -22.18 -10.54
CA PRO A 62 23.50 -21.46 -11.25
C PRO A 62 22.52 -22.41 -11.95
N ALA A 63 21.24 -22.06 -11.95
CA ALA A 63 20.23 -22.77 -12.74
C ALA A 63 20.29 -22.34 -14.21
N VAL A 64 20.75 -23.24 -15.08
CA VAL A 64 20.82 -23.02 -16.53
C VAL A 64 19.51 -23.45 -17.17
N ILE A 65 18.84 -22.52 -17.86
CA ILE A 65 17.56 -22.77 -18.54
C ILE A 65 17.82 -23.29 -19.96
N PRO A 66 17.43 -24.54 -20.28
CA PRO A 66 17.48 -25.10 -21.64
C PRO A 66 16.71 -24.24 -22.66
N SER A 67 17.08 -24.33 -23.93
CA SER A 67 16.47 -23.52 -25.00
C SER A 67 15.00 -23.86 -25.24
N ASP A 68 14.60 -25.11 -25.04
CA ASP A 68 13.21 -25.60 -25.14
C ASP A 68 12.31 -25.04 -24.02
N LEU A 69 12.89 -24.67 -22.87
CA LEU A 69 12.16 -24.07 -21.75
C LEU A 69 12.12 -22.53 -21.80
N ARG A 70 12.55 -21.92 -22.91
CA ARG A 70 12.48 -20.46 -23.12
C ARG A 70 11.17 -20.08 -23.79
N VAL A 71 10.38 -19.30 -23.06
CA VAL A 71 9.08 -18.80 -23.52
C VAL A 71 9.24 -17.70 -24.57
N LYS A 72 8.49 -17.82 -25.67
CA LYS A 72 8.41 -16.83 -26.74
C LYS A 72 7.19 -15.92 -26.62
N GLU A 73 6.04 -16.47 -26.25
CA GLU A 73 4.76 -15.76 -26.14
C GLU A 73 4.20 -15.89 -24.72
N TYR A 74 3.58 -14.83 -24.20
CA TYR A 74 3.09 -14.78 -22.82
C TYR A 74 1.56 -14.68 -22.78
N PRO A 75 0.89 -15.27 -21.78
CA PRO A 75 -0.54 -15.08 -21.64
C PRO A 75 -0.88 -13.62 -21.30
N ASP A 76 -2.02 -13.15 -21.79
CA ASP A 76 -2.54 -11.79 -21.65
C ASP A 76 -2.55 -11.28 -20.20
N PHE A 77 -2.88 -12.14 -19.24
CA PHE A 77 -2.91 -11.79 -17.82
C PHE A 77 -1.53 -11.47 -17.21
N MET A 78 -0.42 -11.76 -17.89
CA MET A 78 0.93 -11.41 -17.41
C MET A 78 1.37 -9.98 -17.76
N GLU A 79 0.59 -9.25 -18.56
CA GLU A 79 0.79 -7.83 -18.90
C GLU A 79 2.24 -7.46 -19.27
N LYS A 80 2.82 -8.17 -20.24
CA LYS A 80 4.16 -7.90 -20.78
C LYS A 80 4.06 -7.05 -22.05
N PRO A 81 4.07 -5.70 -21.98
CA PRO A 81 3.85 -4.85 -23.16
C PRO A 81 4.94 -5.00 -24.23
N ASP A 82 6.17 -5.32 -23.81
CA ASP A 82 7.32 -5.46 -24.72
C ASP A 82 7.48 -6.87 -25.31
N LYS A 83 6.47 -7.74 -25.14
CA LYS A 83 6.50 -9.15 -25.58
C LYS A 83 5.23 -9.50 -26.36
N THR A 84 5.34 -10.51 -27.22
CA THR A 84 4.18 -11.10 -27.87
C THR A 84 3.29 -11.78 -26.83
N THR A 85 1.98 -11.57 -26.96
CA THR A 85 0.99 -12.09 -26.02
C THR A 85 -0.12 -12.86 -26.71
N TYR A 86 -0.70 -13.84 -26.01
CA TYR A 86 -1.87 -14.60 -26.44
C TYR A 86 -2.98 -14.54 -25.39
N GLU A 87 -4.22 -14.68 -25.81
CA GLU A 87 -5.36 -14.70 -24.89
C GLU A 87 -5.47 -16.07 -24.19
N SER A 88 -5.22 -16.12 -22.88
CA SER A 88 -5.36 -17.36 -22.11
C SER A 88 -6.82 -17.80 -22.04
N LYS A 89 -7.08 -19.08 -22.35
CA LYS A 89 -8.42 -19.68 -22.26
C LYS A 89 -8.72 -20.30 -20.89
N ASN A 90 -7.75 -20.25 -19.96
CA ASN A 90 -7.90 -20.78 -18.61
C ASN A 90 -8.61 -19.80 -17.67
N VAL A 91 -8.94 -20.28 -16.46
CA VAL A 91 -9.67 -19.51 -15.44
C VAL A 91 -8.97 -18.19 -15.09
N ILE A 92 -7.64 -18.18 -15.00
CA ILE A 92 -6.86 -16.98 -14.67
C ILE A 92 -7.01 -15.91 -15.75
N GLY A 93 -6.89 -16.29 -17.03
CA GLY A 93 -7.11 -15.38 -18.15
C GLY A 93 -8.53 -14.83 -18.20
N LYS A 94 -9.54 -15.69 -17.98
CA LYS A 94 -10.95 -15.27 -17.91
C LYS A 94 -11.17 -14.26 -16.79
N LEU A 95 -10.76 -14.61 -15.56
CA LEU A 95 -10.88 -13.72 -14.39
C LEU A 95 -10.16 -12.40 -14.62
N PHE A 96 -8.94 -12.44 -15.18
CA PHE A 96 -8.18 -11.24 -15.52
C PHE A 96 -8.99 -10.32 -16.44
N ARG A 97 -9.52 -10.82 -17.56
CA ARG A 97 -10.31 -10.02 -18.51
C ARG A 97 -11.60 -9.49 -17.89
N GLU A 98 -12.29 -10.28 -17.08
CA GLU A 98 -13.50 -9.83 -16.38
C GLU A 98 -13.19 -8.66 -15.43
N VAL A 99 -12.05 -8.67 -14.72
CA VAL A 99 -11.74 -7.62 -13.73
C VAL A 99 -10.84 -6.49 -14.24
N LYS A 100 -10.15 -6.68 -15.38
CA LYS A 100 -9.15 -5.74 -15.90
C LYS A 100 -9.71 -4.33 -16.06
N ASP A 101 -10.96 -4.23 -16.52
CA ASP A 101 -11.65 -2.97 -16.74
C ASP A 101 -12.62 -2.61 -15.59
N ILE A 102 -12.90 -3.54 -14.67
CA ILE A 102 -13.68 -3.27 -13.45
C ILE A 102 -12.85 -2.49 -12.43
N ALA A 103 -11.55 -2.79 -12.32
CA ALA A 103 -10.62 -2.03 -11.51
C ALA A 103 -10.40 -0.66 -12.19
N PRO A 104 -11.09 0.41 -11.76
CA PRO A 104 -11.01 1.63 -12.52
C PRO A 104 -9.60 2.15 -12.29
N HIS A 105 -8.90 2.58 -13.35
CA HIS A 105 -7.64 3.32 -13.26
C HIS A 105 -7.75 4.64 -12.46
N THR A 106 -8.95 4.91 -11.96
CA THR A 106 -9.39 5.90 -11.00
C THR A 106 -10.53 5.27 -10.22
N SER A 107 -10.27 4.40 -9.24
CA SER A 107 -11.29 4.01 -8.26
C SER A 107 -12.01 5.29 -7.87
N SER A 108 -13.27 5.42 -8.31
CA SER A 108 -14.12 6.55 -7.93
C SER A 108 -14.57 6.28 -6.49
N ILE A 109 -13.60 6.15 -5.60
CA ILE A 109 -13.81 6.51 -4.21
C ILE A 109 -14.23 7.96 -4.33
N ARG A 110 -15.54 8.19 -4.19
CA ARG A 110 -16.10 9.54 -4.22
C ARG A 110 -15.23 10.37 -3.30
N SER A 111 -14.69 11.47 -3.82
CA SER A 111 -13.89 12.37 -3.01
C SER A 111 -14.72 12.76 -1.80
N PHE A 112 -14.06 12.87 -0.65
CA PHE A 112 -14.70 13.38 0.55
C PHE A 112 -15.06 14.85 0.28
N THR A 113 -16.33 15.14 -0.04
CA THR A 113 -16.81 16.50 -0.31
C THR A 113 -17.34 17.14 0.96
N ARG A 114 -17.56 18.46 0.91
CA ARG A 114 -18.20 19.21 2.00
C ARG A 114 -19.60 18.66 2.34
N GLU A 115 -20.35 18.18 1.35
CA GLU A 115 -21.66 17.54 1.56
C GLU A 115 -21.53 16.19 2.25
N VAL A 116 -20.50 15.41 1.92
CA VAL A 116 -20.20 14.14 2.62
C VAL A 116 -19.87 14.45 4.07
N ALA A 117 -18.96 15.40 4.32
CA ALA A 117 -18.62 15.86 5.66
C ALA A 117 -19.86 16.23 6.48
N ARG A 118 -20.82 16.97 5.90
CA ARG A 118 -22.07 17.35 6.59
C ARG A 118 -22.94 16.16 6.98
N LYS A 119 -22.94 15.10 6.18
CA LYS A 119 -23.78 13.91 6.40
C LYS A 119 -23.10 12.88 7.29
N SER A 120 -21.77 12.82 7.30
CA SER A 120 -21.00 11.82 8.02
C SER A 120 -20.40 12.32 9.34
N TYR A 121 -20.53 13.61 9.64
CA TYR A 121 -20.10 14.15 10.92
C TYR A 121 -20.95 13.56 12.06
N ASP A 122 -20.28 13.11 13.11
CA ASP A 122 -20.85 12.41 14.24
C ASP A 122 -20.67 13.29 15.49
N PRO A 123 -21.71 14.02 15.91
CA PRO A 123 -21.63 14.89 17.08
C PRO A 123 -21.35 14.13 18.38
N GLU A 124 -21.59 12.82 18.44
CA GLU A 124 -21.27 12.01 19.62
C GLU A 124 -19.77 11.79 19.80
N LEU A 125 -18.93 12.26 18.87
CA LEU A 125 -17.48 12.28 19.04
C LEU A 125 -16.99 13.62 19.62
N GLU A 126 -17.88 14.58 19.85
CA GLU A 126 -17.57 15.83 20.55
C GLU A 126 -17.59 15.62 22.07
N VAL A 127 -16.53 16.07 22.72
CA VAL A 127 -16.33 15.99 24.18
C VAL A 127 -16.15 17.39 24.72
N ASP A 128 -16.77 17.69 25.87
CA ASP A 128 -16.66 19.00 26.50
C ASP A 128 -15.19 19.45 26.68
N GLY A 129 -14.90 20.71 26.33
CA GLY A 129 -13.54 21.27 26.34
C GLY A 129 -12.68 20.98 25.11
N PHE A 130 -13.20 20.31 24.07
CA PHE A 130 -12.43 20.07 22.84
C PHE A 130 -12.09 21.37 22.08
N GLU A 131 -12.89 22.43 22.26
CA GLU A 131 -12.70 23.71 21.60
C GLU A 131 -11.35 24.35 21.94
N ASP A 132 -10.85 24.12 23.14
CA ASP A 132 -9.56 24.65 23.61
C ASP A 132 -8.37 24.08 22.80
N TYR A 133 -8.56 22.90 22.19
CA TYR A 133 -7.53 22.20 21.41
C TYR A 133 -7.70 22.34 19.90
N ILE A 134 -8.70 23.08 19.43
CA ILE A 134 -8.97 23.23 17.99
C ILE A 134 -7.78 23.83 17.24
N ASN A 135 -7.14 24.86 17.79
CA ASN A 135 -6.04 25.55 17.12
C ASN A 135 -4.82 24.62 16.97
N GLU A 136 -4.45 23.93 18.05
CA GLU A 136 -3.37 22.95 18.05
C GLU A 136 -3.68 21.78 17.10
N ALA A 137 -4.89 21.23 17.16
CA ALA A 137 -5.33 20.16 16.28
C ALA A 137 -5.27 20.58 14.81
N PHE A 138 -5.60 21.83 14.49
CA PHE A 138 -5.51 22.38 13.14
C PHE A 138 -4.06 22.45 12.64
N GLU A 139 -3.11 22.86 13.48
CA GLU A 139 -1.68 22.88 13.15
C GLU A 139 -1.15 21.46 12.90
N TYR A 140 -1.44 20.51 13.79
CA TYR A 140 -1.02 19.12 13.61
C TYR A 140 -1.65 18.46 12.39
N LYS A 141 -2.93 18.75 12.10
CA LYS A 141 -3.59 18.30 10.88
C LYS A 141 -2.89 18.86 9.63
N SER A 142 -2.54 20.14 9.64
CA SER A 142 -1.85 20.79 8.53
C SER A 142 -0.48 20.15 8.26
N GLU A 143 0.29 19.89 9.32
CA GLU A 143 1.60 19.22 9.23
C GLU A 143 1.46 17.77 8.76
N TYR A 144 0.48 17.03 9.29
CA TYR A 144 0.20 15.65 8.87
C TYR A 144 -0.14 15.58 7.38
N ASP A 145 -1.05 16.45 6.92
CA ASP A 145 -1.49 16.50 5.52
C ASP A 145 -0.34 16.84 4.58
N TYR A 146 0.51 17.79 4.98
CA TYR A 146 1.70 18.16 4.24
C TYR A 146 2.64 16.96 4.05
N LYS A 147 2.94 16.25 5.14
CA LYS A 147 3.81 15.05 5.10
C LYS A 147 3.18 13.91 4.31
N LEU A 148 1.90 13.62 4.51
CA LEU A 148 1.18 12.56 3.79
C LEU A 148 1.13 12.87 2.29
N GLY A 149 0.82 14.12 1.92
CA GLY A 149 0.82 14.56 0.54
C GLY A 149 2.20 14.42 -0.12
N ASN A 150 3.28 14.75 0.61
CA ASN A 150 4.64 14.56 0.10
C ASN A 150 4.96 13.08 -0.15
N LEU A 151 4.48 12.15 0.69
CA LEU A 151 4.62 10.72 0.45
C LEU A 151 3.85 10.27 -0.79
N ILE A 152 2.59 10.72 -0.93
CA ILE A 152 1.74 10.41 -2.09
C ILE A 152 2.43 10.87 -3.39
N ASP A 153 2.91 12.11 -3.43
CA ASP A 153 3.58 12.70 -4.59
C ASP A 153 4.91 11.98 -4.90
N TYR A 154 5.72 11.73 -3.86
CA TYR A 154 7.04 11.09 -4.00
C TYR A 154 6.94 9.68 -4.59
N TYR A 155 5.97 8.89 -4.15
CA TYR A 155 5.75 7.53 -4.64
C TYR A 155 4.90 7.47 -5.93
N GLY A 156 4.32 8.60 -6.35
CA GLY A 156 3.42 8.68 -7.50
C GLY A 156 2.11 7.93 -7.29
N ILE A 157 1.64 7.87 -6.04
CA ILE A 157 0.34 7.30 -5.66
C ILE A 157 -0.74 8.36 -5.91
N LYS A 158 -1.97 7.95 -6.23
CA LYS A 158 -3.02 8.91 -6.60
C LYS A 158 -3.91 9.31 -5.43
N THR A 159 -4.13 8.39 -4.49
CA THR A 159 -5.15 8.58 -3.45
C THR A 159 -4.64 8.22 -2.06
N GLU A 160 -5.21 8.88 -1.06
CA GLU A 160 -5.01 8.57 0.36
C GLU A 160 -5.38 7.10 0.68
N ALA A 161 -6.45 6.58 0.09
CA ALA A 161 -6.87 5.20 0.31
C ALA A 161 -5.83 4.17 -0.17
N GLU A 162 -5.20 4.39 -1.32
CA GLU A 162 -4.15 3.49 -1.84
C GLU A 162 -2.92 3.47 -0.92
N ILE A 163 -2.44 4.64 -0.48
CA ILE A 163 -1.24 4.73 0.35
C ILE A 163 -1.47 4.14 1.75
N LEU A 164 -2.67 4.32 2.33
CA LEU A 164 -2.98 3.82 3.67
C LEU A 164 -3.31 2.33 3.70
N SER A 165 -4.01 1.82 2.69
CA SER A 165 -4.35 0.39 2.60
C SER A 165 -3.18 -0.48 2.16
N GLY A 166 -2.16 0.12 1.52
CA GLY A 166 -1.12 -0.61 0.80
C GLY A 166 -1.62 -1.26 -0.50
N GLY A 167 -2.89 -1.09 -0.85
CA GLY A 167 -3.53 -1.56 -2.09
C GLY A 167 -3.19 -0.67 -3.28
N ILE A 168 -1.89 -0.49 -3.54
CA ILE A 168 -1.42 0.48 -4.54
C ILE A 168 -1.64 -0.06 -5.95
N MET A 169 -2.51 0.61 -6.73
CA MET A 169 -2.86 0.14 -8.07
C MET A 169 -1.81 0.53 -9.11
N LYS A 170 -1.20 1.72 -8.98
CA LYS A 170 -0.18 2.23 -9.90
C LYS A 170 0.90 2.99 -9.12
N MET A 171 2.14 2.50 -9.18
CA MET A 171 3.33 3.20 -8.69
C MET A 171 4.11 3.79 -9.86
N SER A 172 4.93 4.80 -9.59
CA SER A 172 5.91 5.27 -10.58
C SER A 172 6.87 4.13 -10.97
N LYS A 173 7.34 4.12 -12.23
CA LYS A 173 8.20 3.04 -12.77
C LYS A 173 9.51 2.85 -11.98
N ALA A 174 9.92 3.84 -11.18
CA ALA A 174 11.12 3.80 -10.35
C ALA A 174 11.01 2.85 -9.14
N PHE A 175 9.79 2.51 -8.69
CA PHE A 175 9.58 1.63 -7.55
C PHE A 175 9.06 0.26 -8.02
N HIS A 176 9.89 -0.79 -7.90
CA HIS A 176 9.48 -2.17 -8.19
C HIS A 176 8.29 -2.59 -7.31
N ARG A 177 7.18 -3.04 -7.93
CA ARG A 177 5.85 -3.28 -7.28
C ARG A 177 5.88 -4.00 -5.92
N ARG A 178 6.73 -5.03 -5.71
CA ARG A 178 6.74 -5.79 -4.43
C ARG A 178 7.55 -5.13 -3.31
N LYS A 179 8.75 -4.59 -3.60
CA LYS A 179 9.55 -3.87 -2.59
C LYS A 179 8.99 -2.46 -2.31
N GLY A 180 8.35 -1.83 -3.29
CA GLY A 180 7.75 -0.51 -3.14
C GLY A 180 6.63 -0.45 -2.10
N ALA A 181 5.74 -1.45 -2.08
CA ALA A 181 4.61 -1.47 -1.14
C ALA A 181 5.05 -1.57 0.33
N GLU A 182 6.08 -2.36 0.63
CA GLU A 182 6.62 -2.48 1.99
C GLU A 182 7.24 -1.16 2.48
N VAL A 183 8.02 -0.50 1.62
CA VAL A 183 8.66 0.78 1.92
C VAL A 183 7.61 1.88 2.14
N VAL A 184 6.59 1.96 1.29
CA VAL A 184 5.46 2.87 1.47
C VAL A 184 4.76 2.59 2.80
N GLY A 185 4.48 1.32 3.10
CA GLY A 185 3.87 0.92 4.37
C GLY A 185 4.71 1.32 5.59
N MET A 186 6.03 1.22 5.53
CA MET A 186 6.92 1.71 6.59
C MET A 186 6.87 3.23 6.74
N ALA A 187 6.90 3.98 5.64
CA ALA A 187 6.82 5.44 5.66
C ALA A 187 5.51 5.94 6.27
N VAL A 188 4.37 5.34 5.88
CA VAL A 188 3.05 5.64 6.44
C VAL A 188 2.98 5.30 7.92
N ARG A 189 3.50 4.13 8.34
CA ARG A 189 3.57 3.77 9.77
C ARG A 189 4.41 4.76 10.56
N SER A 190 5.54 5.18 10.00
CA SER A 190 6.41 6.20 10.62
C SER A 190 5.65 7.51 10.83
N LEU A 191 4.92 7.98 9.82
CA LEU A 191 4.10 9.20 9.92
C LEU A 191 3.00 9.08 10.98
N ARG A 192 2.29 7.94 11.03
CA ARG A 192 1.26 7.69 12.06
C ARG A 192 1.84 7.66 13.47
N ASN A 193 3.01 7.05 13.64
CA ASN A 193 3.71 7.03 14.92
C ASN A 193 4.14 8.43 15.32
N GLU A 194 4.67 9.22 14.39
CA GLU A 194 5.04 10.60 14.63
C GLU A 194 3.83 11.44 15.06
N ALA A 195 2.70 11.34 14.34
CA ALA A 195 1.46 11.99 14.74
C ALA A 195 1.03 11.60 16.17
N ARG A 196 1.11 10.31 16.51
CA ARG A 196 0.83 9.86 17.88
C ARG A 196 1.80 10.45 18.91
N THR A 197 3.06 10.71 18.56
CA THR A 197 3.96 11.41 19.48
C THR A 197 3.57 12.87 19.69
N TRP A 198 3.01 13.56 18.69
CA TRP A 198 2.48 14.92 18.86
C TRP A 198 1.31 14.92 19.83
N PHE A 199 0.39 13.97 19.69
CA PHE A 199 -0.73 13.77 20.61
C PHE A 199 -0.28 13.55 22.05
N ASN A 200 0.77 12.74 22.26
CA ASN A 200 1.26 12.39 23.60
C ASN A 200 2.18 13.45 24.22
N LYS A 201 2.77 14.37 23.44
CA LYS A 201 3.75 15.35 23.94
C LYS A 201 3.17 16.33 24.96
N ASN A 202 1.86 16.55 24.93
CA ASN A 202 1.19 17.57 25.75
C ASN A 202 0.29 16.97 26.84
N GLY A 203 0.59 15.76 27.35
CA GLY A 203 -0.26 15.07 28.33
C GLY A 203 0.51 14.49 29.53
N SER A 204 0.66 15.27 30.60
CA SER A 204 0.92 14.76 31.95
C SER A 204 -0.33 14.76 32.85
N GLU A 205 -1.50 15.16 32.34
CA GLU A 205 -2.77 15.10 33.08
C GLU A 205 -3.80 14.29 32.28
N SER A 206 -4.35 13.27 32.94
CA SER A 206 -5.20 12.20 32.40
C SER A 206 -6.54 12.66 31.83
N ASP A 207 -7.04 13.82 32.24
CA ASP A 207 -8.45 14.18 32.02
C ASP A 207 -8.74 14.81 30.64
N ASP A 208 -7.70 15.09 29.85
CA ASP A 208 -7.82 15.92 28.64
C ASP A 208 -7.59 15.16 27.32
N VAL A 209 -7.33 13.85 27.41
CA VAL A 209 -7.00 13.00 26.25
C VAL A 209 -8.19 12.91 25.27
N TYR A 210 -9.41 12.81 25.80
CA TYR A 210 -10.61 12.70 24.97
C TYR A 210 -10.99 14.03 24.30
N ALA A 211 -10.81 15.16 24.98
CA ALA A 211 -11.02 16.49 24.39
C ALA A 211 -10.06 16.73 23.22
N LYS A 212 -8.78 16.37 23.37
CA LYS A 212 -7.79 16.40 22.27
C LYS A 212 -8.18 15.51 21.10
N ALA A 213 -8.58 14.26 21.37
CA ALA A 213 -8.98 13.32 20.31
C ALA A 213 -10.24 13.83 19.57
N SER A 214 -11.20 14.36 20.31
CA SER A 214 -12.38 15.05 19.78
C SER A 214 -11.99 16.23 18.88
N ALA A 215 -11.05 17.08 19.30
CA ALA A 215 -10.56 18.18 18.49
C ALA A 215 -9.93 17.71 17.17
N TRP A 216 -9.13 16.64 17.20
CA TRP A 216 -8.54 16.04 16.00
C TRP A 216 -9.61 15.53 15.02
N TYR A 217 -10.64 14.88 15.56
CA TYR A 217 -11.81 14.46 14.79
C TYR A 217 -12.54 15.67 14.18
N HIS A 218 -12.83 16.69 14.99
CA HIS A 218 -13.56 17.89 14.59
C HIS A 218 -12.86 18.61 13.44
N VAL A 219 -11.57 18.94 13.57
CA VAL A 219 -10.83 19.66 12.53
C VAL A 219 -10.70 18.87 11.23
N THR A 220 -10.79 17.53 11.29
CA THR A 220 -10.70 16.68 10.09
C THR A 220 -12.05 16.51 9.38
N TYR A 221 -13.11 16.25 10.14
CA TYR A 221 -14.40 15.81 9.58
C TYR A 221 -15.47 16.90 9.55
N HIS A 222 -15.31 17.97 10.34
CA HIS A 222 -16.34 19.00 10.41
C HIS A 222 -16.38 19.84 9.11
N PRO A 223 -17.56 20.11 8.52
CA PRO A 223 -17.70 20.80 7.23
C PRO A 223 -17.10 22.21 7.13
N ARG A 224 -16.77 22.82 8.27
CA ARG A 224 -16.11 24.13 8.33
C ARG A 224 -14.65 24.07 7.89
N TYR A 225 -13.98 22.95 8.14
CA TYR A 225 -12.55 22.76 7.86
C TYR A 225 -12.29 22.09 6.50
N TRP A 226 -13.35 21.72 5.78
CA TRP A 226 -13.22 21.13 4.46
C TRP A 226 -12.55 22.13 3.50
N GLY A 227 -11.42 21.73 2.94
CA GLY A 227 -10.64 22.56 2.02
C GLY A 227 -9.78 23.64 2.68
N CYS A 228 -9.64 23.65 4.00
CA CYS A 228 -8.77 24.57 4.74
C CYS A 228 -7.31 24.09 4.85
N TYR A 229 -6.99 22.92 4.29
CA TYR A 229 -5.67 22.30 4.32
C TYR A 229 -5.09 22.22 2.91
N ASN A 230 -3.76 22.09 2.82
CA ASN A 230 -3.04 21.98 1.53
C ASN A 230 -3.30 23.15 0.57
N GLU A 231 -3.50 24.37 1.09
CA GLU A 231 -3.75 25.55 0.27
C GLU A 231 -2.65 25.74 -0.80
N GLY A 232 -3.07 25.90 -2.07
CA GLY A 232 -2.15 26.07 -3.20
C GLY A 232 -1.47 24.80 -3.72
N MET A 233 -1.65 23.64 -3.09
CA MET A 233 -0.99 22.38 -3.51
C MET A 233 -1.83 21.50 -4.44
N ASN A 234 -3.09 21.87 -4.71
CA ASN A 234 -4.06 21.09 -5.51
C ASN A 234 -4.20 19.62 -5.04
N ARG A 235 -4.09 19.40 -3.72
CA ARG A 235 -4.26 18.09 -3.07
C ARG A 235 -5.70 17.92 -2.57
N ALA A 236 -6.11 16.67 -2.36
CA ALA A 236 -7.40 16.36 -1.78
C ALA A 236 -7.45 16.73 -0.28
N HIS A 237 -8.66 16.78 0.28
CA HIS A 237 -8.88 16.85 1.72
C HIS A 237 -8.63 15.47 2.33
N TYR A 238 -7.54 15.30 3.07
CA TYR A 238 -7.18 14.02 3.69
C TYR A 238 -7.95 13.81 5.00
N ILE A 239 -8.35 12.56 5.25
CA ILE A 239 -9.25 12.17 6.35
C ILE A 239 -8.62 11.21 7.38
N SER A 240 -7.39 10.74 7.16
CA SER A 240 -6.76 9.70 7.99
C SER A 240 -6.10 10.20 9.26
N PHE A 241 -5.99 11.51 9.46
CA PHE A 241 -5.30 12.09 10.61
C PHE A 241 -5.85 11.58 11.95
N PRO A 242 -7.17 11.58 12.22
CA PRO A 242 -7.72 11.11 13.50
C PRO A 242 -7.59 9.60 13.66
N TRP A 243 -7.32 8.83 12.59
CA TRP A 243 -7.06 7.39 12.68
C TRP A 243 -5.72 7.09 13.37
N CYS A 244 -4.89 8.11 13.60
CA CYS A 244 -3.72 7.99 14.44
C CYS A 244 -4.07 7.83 15.92
N VAL A 245 -5.28 8.22 16.34
CA VAL A 245 -5.83 8.17 17.72
C VAL A 245 -7.19 7.44 17.78
N TYR A 246 -7.35 6.42 16.92
CA TYR A 246 -8.61 5.69 16.76
C TYR A 246 -9.08 4.99 18.03
N ASP A 247 -8.15 4.56 18.88
CA ASP A 247 -8.39 3.97 20.20
C ASP A 247 -9.16 4.92 21.10
N GLU A 248 -8.74 6.19 21.19
CA GLU A 248 -9.41 7.20 22.03
C GLU A 248 -10.80 7.57 21.49
N LEU A 249 -10.92 7.72 20.17
CA LEU A 249 -12.22 7.97 19.52
C LEU A 249 -13.22 6.84 19.77
N ILE A 250 -12.76 5.58 19.78
CA ILE A 250 -13.59 4.42 20.11
C ILE A 250 -14.05 4.49 21.58
N GLN A 251 -13.20 4.94 22.51
CA GLN A 251 -13.60 5.08 23.91
C GLN A 251 -14.65 6.18 24.09
N ILE A 252 -14.50 7.33 23.42
CA ILE A 252 -15.51 8.40 23.42
C ILE A 252 -16.86 7.85 22.98
N LYS A 253 -16.90 7.15 21.83
CA LYS A 253 -18.14 6.59 21.31
C LYS A 253 -18.75 5.57 22.27
N LYS A 254 -17.95 4.70 22.88
CA LYS A 254 -18.44 3.72 23.86
C LYS A 254 -19.07 4.42 25.06
N SER A 255 -18.38 5.40 25.66
CA SER A 255 -18.87 6.14 26.81
C SER A 255 -20.21 6.83 26.53
N ASN A 256 -20.38 7.40 25.34
CA ASN A 256 -21.62 8.08 24.94
C ASN A 256 -22.79 7.12 24.65
N VAL A 257 -22.51 5.89 24.18
CA VAL A 257 -23.55 4.86 24.03
C VAL A 257 -24.07 4.38 25.40
N PHE A 258 -23.21 4.31 26.42
CA PHE A 258 -23.63 3.91 27.77
C PHE A 258 -24.45 4.98 28.49
N THR A 259 -24.18 6.27 28.26
CA THR A 259 -25.00 7.37 28.79
C THR A 259 -26.34 7.52 28.07
N GLY A 260 -26.40 7.21 26.76
CA GLY A 260 -27.66 7.20 25.99
C GLY A 260 -28.62 6.04 26.30
N ALA A 261 -28.13 4.94 26.89
CA ALA A 261 -28.96 3.79 27.30
C ALA A 261 -29.55 3.91 28.72
N ALA A 262 -29.18 4.96 29.47
CA ALA A 262 -29.60 5.21 30.85
C ALA A 262 -30.73 6.26 30.98
N VAL A 263 -31.39 6.62 29.87
CA VAL A 263 -32.51 7.59 29.82
C VAL A 263 -33.79 6.92 29.33
#